data_AF-A0A3E2YUR7-F1
#
_entry.id   AF-A0A3E2YUR7-F1
#
_cell.length_a   1.000
_cell.length_b   1.000
_cell.length_c   1.000
_cell.angle_alpha   90.00
_cell.angle_beta   90.00
_cell.angle_gamma   90.00
#
_symmetry.space_group_name_H-M   'P 1'
#
loop_
_entity.id
_entity.type
_entity.pdbx_description
1 polymer ?
#
loop_
_entity_poly.entity_id
_entity_poly.type
_entity_poly.pdbx_seq_one_letter_code
_entity_poly.pdbx_strand_id
1 'polypeptide(L)'
;MLSYPAAIPLSNRTLNRLSDLIRGHRVHRGSRWRRLNPGRQALLVLAHLRNGDTFSRLAAGFAIGTTTAWRYVREAINLLAALADDLNACATRAARLAYAILDGTLIPIDRVADQKPYYSGKHKRHGVTVQVVADPAGRLV
;
A
#
# COMPACT_ATOMS: atom_id res chain seq x y z
N MET A 1 4.89 21.06 10.24
CA MET A 1 4.46 20.82 8.85
C MET A 1 5.55 19.97 8.18
N LEU A 2 5.23 18.78 7.66
CA LEU A 2 6.21 17.93 6.96
C LEU A 2 6.30 18.41 5.51
N SER A 3 7.34 19.18 5.15
CA SER A 3 7.48 19.71 3.78
C SER A 3 8.36 18.80 2.91
N TYR A 4 7.70 18.04 2.05
CA TYR A 4 8.15 17.65 0.71
C TYR A 4 7.46 18.65 -0.27
N PRO A 5 7.89 18.89 -1.52
CA PRO A 5 7.23 19.87 -2.43
C PRO A 5 5.82 19.46 -2.91
N ALA A 6 5.06 18.79 -2.05
CA ALA A 6 3.64 18.54 -2.07
C ALA A 6 3.20 18.27 -0.61
N ALA A 7 2.07 18.84 -0.19
CA ALA A 7 1.49 18.50 1.11
C ALA A 7 0.93 17.07 1.07
N ILE A 8 1.23 16.28 2.09
CA ILE A 8 0.62 14.96 2.28
C ILE A 8 -0.38 15.13 3.43
N PRO A 9 -1.71 15.00 3.19
CA PRO A 9 -2.73 15.21 4.22
C PRO A 9 -2.79 14.01 5.17
N LEU A 10 -1.71 13.81 5.93
CA LEU A 10 -1.54 12.73 6.91
C LEU A 10 -0.99 13.29 8.22
N SER A 11 -1.35 12.63 9.32
CA SER A 11 -0.86 12.99 10.63
C SER A 11 0.62 12.61 10.82
N ASN A 12 1.32 13.34 11.69
CA ASN A 12 2.67 12.96 12.14
C ASN A 12 2.69 11.55 12.77
N ARG A 13 1.58 11.12 13.39
CA ARG A 13 1.45 9.78 13.96
C ARG A 13 1.60 8.70 12.89
N THR A 14 1.02 8.89 11.71
CA THR A 14 1.13 7.97 10.57
C THR A 14 2.58 7.87 10.10
N LEU A 15 3.28 9.00 9.98
CA LEU A 15 4.70 9.02 9.63
C LEU A 15 5.55 8.28 10.66
N ASN A 16 5.38 8.59 11.94
CA ASN A 16 6.16 7.98 13.02
C ASN A 16 5.93 6.48 13.08
N ARG A 17 4.66 6.04 12.98
CA ARG A 17 4.31 4.62 12.98
C ARG A 17 5.02 3.84 11.86
N LEU A 18 4.99 4.35 10.63
CA LEU A 18 5.68 3.70 9.51
C LEU A 18 7.21 3.76 9.67
N SER A 19 7.74 4.87 10.19
CA SER A 19 9.17 5.02 10.47
C SER A 19 9.68 3.99 11.47
N ASP A 20 8.90 3.71 12.51
CA ASP A 20 9.24 2.73 13.54
C ASP A 20 9.20 1.30 13.00
N LEU A 21 8.21 0.98 12.15
CA LEU A 21 8.16 -0.31 11.45
C LEU A 21 9.39 -0.54 10.58
N ILE A 22 9.78 0.47 9.80
CA ILE A 22 10.98 0.40 8.96
C ILE A 22 12.23 0.27 9.84
N ARG A 23 12.31 1.02 10.94
CA ARG A 23 13.44 0.95 11.87
C ARG A 23 13.59 -0.45 12.47
N GLY A 24 12.51 -1.03 12.99
CA GLY A 24 12.50 -2.39 13.54
C GLY A 24 12.90 -3.43 12.50
N HIS A 25 12.36 -3.34 11.29
CA HIS A 25 12.72 -4.24 10.20
C HIS A 25 14.19 -4.19 9.83
N ARG A 26 14.76 -2.98 9.73
CA ARG A 26 16.19 -2.78 9.38
C ARG A 26 17.13 -3.31 10.46
N VAL A 27 16.76 -3.16 11.74
CA VAL A 27 17.50 -3.74 12.87
C VAL A 27 17.50 -5.25 12.77
N HIS A 28 16.33 -5.87 12.58
CA HIS A 28 16.21 -7.33 12.46
C HIS A 28 17.00 -7.89 11.26
N ARG A 29 16.98 -7.22 10.12
CA ARG A 29 17.73 -7.63 8.91
C ARG A 29 19.22 -7.28 8.91
N GLY A 30 19.69 -6.51 9.88
CA GLY A 30 21.08 -6.01 9.90
C GLY A 30 21.42 -5.05 8.74
N SER A 31 20.45 -4.36 8.14
CA SER A 31 20.72 -3.51 6.97
C SER A 31 21.32 -2.16 7.38
N ARG A 32 22.64 -2.11 7.57
CA ARG A 32 23.36 -0.92 8.05
C ARG A 32 23.43 0.22 7.03
N TRP A 33 23.39 -0.07 5.73
CA TRP A 33 23.62 0.92 4.67
C TRP A 33 22.38 1.17 3.82
N ARG A 34 21.71 2.30 4.06
CA ARG A 34 20.57 2.78 3.25
C ARG A 34 20.71 4.29 3.07
N ARG A 35 20.43 4.79 1.86
CA ARG A 35 20.57 6.21 1.48
C ARG A 35 19.67 7.13 2.30
N LEU A 36 18.46 6.67 2.62
CA LEU A 36 17.51 7.41 3.47
C LEU A 36 17.41 6.80 4.87
N ASN A 37 17.32 7.66 5.88
CA ASN A 37 16.91 7.25 7.22
C ASN A 37 15.45 6.76 7.24
N PRO A 38 14.99 6.00 8.26
CA PRO A 38 13.64 5.45 8.29
C PRO A 38 12.53 6.49 8.13
N GLY A 39 12.69 7.69 8.72
CA GLY A 39 11.72 8.78 8.60
C GLY A 39 11.57 9.30 7.18
N ARG A 40 12.69 9.54 6.48
CA ARG A 40 12.67 9.97 5.08
C ARG A 40 12.16 8.88 4.15
N GLN A 41 12.48 7.61 4.42
CA GLN A 41 11.89 6.49 3.69
C GLN A 41 10.37 6.46 3.89
N ALA A 42 9.89 6.56 5.13
CA ALA A 42 8.46 6.57 5.43
C ALA A 42 7.75 7.74 4.73
N LEU A 43 8.32 8.94 4.74
CA LEU A 43 7.75 10.09 4.06
C LEU A 43 7.64 9.86 2.54
N LEU A 44 8.69 9.33 1.91
CA LEU A 44 8.68 8.96 0.49
C LEU A 44 7.55 7.96 0.18
N VAL A 45 7.41 6.93 1.01
CA VAL A 45 6.38 5.91 0.85
C VAL A 45 4.99 6.50 1.00
N LEU A 46 4.77 7.32 2.03
CA LEU A 46 3.47 7.95 2.26
C LEU A 46 3.09 8.92 1.12
N ALA A 47 4.06 9.61 0.53
CA ALA A 47 3.82 10.44 -0.65
C ALA A 47 3.32 9.59 -1.83
N HIS A 48 3.95 8.43 -2.07
CA HIS A 48 3.52 7.49 -3.09
C HIS A 48 2.10 6.95 -2.82
N LEU A 49 1.87 6.42 -1.61
CA LEU A 49 0.61 5.75 -1.26
C LEU A 49 -0.57 6.72 -1.17
N ARG A 50 -0.36 7.94 -0.68
CA ARG A 50 -1.43 8.91 -0.47
C ARG A 50 -1.71 9.77 -1.69
N ASN A 51 -0.67 10.23 -2.37
CA ASN A 51 -0.80 11.20 -3.46
C ASN A 51 -0.58 10.58 -4.85
N GLY A 52 -0.15 9.31 -4.93
CA GLY A 52 0.15 8.67 -6.22
C GLY A 52 1.41 9.22 -6.89
N ASP A 53 2.31 9.86 -6.14
CA ASP A 53 3.56 10.41 -6.70
C ASP A 53 4.38 9.31 -7.41
N THR A 54 4.84 9.59 -8.63
CA THR A 54 5.61 8.62 -9.42
C THR A 54 6.99 8.37 -8.82
N PHE A 55 7.57 7.19 -9.09
CA PHE A 55 8.92 6.86 -8.60
C PHE A 55 9.99 7.82 -9.13
N SER A 56 9.85 8.35 -10.34
CA SER A 56 10.76 9.34 -10.90
C SER A 56 10.71 10.67 -10.13
N ARG A 57 9.51 11.17 -9.84
CA ARG A 57 9.29 12.39 -9.05
C ARG A 57 9.85 12.23 -7.63
N LEU A 58 9.55 11.11 -6.98
CA LEU A 58 10.07 10.78 -5.65
C LEU A 58 11.59 10.63 -5.63
N ALA A 59 12.17 9.96 -6.63
CA ALA A 59 13.61 9.81 -6.75
C ALA A 59 14.33 11.16 -6.84
N ALA A 60 13.84 12.05 -7.71
CA ALA A 60 14.35 13.40 -7.84
C ALA A 60 14.23 14.18 -6.51
N GLY A 61 13.04 14.20 -5.91
CA GLY A 61 12.77 14.98 -4.69
C GLY A 61 13.53 14.48 -3.45
N PHE A 62 13.91 13.19 -3.40
CA PHE A 62 14.69 12.62 -2.31
C PHE A 62 16.19 12.45 -2.63
N ALA A 63 16.64 12.88 -3.81
CA ALA A 63 18.01 12.72 -4.30
C ALA A 63 18.53 11.27 -4.23
N ILE A 64 17.71 10.34 -4.71
CA ILE A 64 18.02 8.90 -4.80
C ILE A 64 17.73 8.37 -6.21
N GLY A 65 18.22 7.17 -6.54
CA GLY A 65 17.85 6.52 -7.80
C GLY A 65 16.41 6.02 -7.81
N THR A 66 15.78 5.98 -8.98
CA THR A 66 14.41 5.47 -9.21
C THR A 66 14.21 4.05 -8.69
N THR A 67 15.16 3.15 -8.97
CA THR A 67 15.16 1.78 -8.42
C THR A 67 15.20 1.75 -6.90
N THR A 68 15.85 2.72 -6.26
CA THR A 68 15.87 2.82 -4.80
C THR A 68 14.54 3.32 -4.25
N ALA A 69 13.90 4.29 -4.91
CA ALA A 69 12.54 4.72 -4.56
C ALA A 69 11.55 3.56 -4.66
N TRP A 70 11.57 2.82 -5.78
CA TRP A 70 10.74 1.62 -5.98
C TRP A 70 10.97 0.58 -4.88
N ARG A 71 12.23 0.25 -4.59
CA ARG A 71 12.58 -0.72 -3.54
C ARG A 71 12.08 -0.29 -2.16
N TYR A 72 12.19 1.00 -1.83
CA TYR A 72 11.70 1.54 -0.57
C TYR A 72 10.19 1.50 -0.43
N VAL A 73 9.46 1.78 -1.52
CA VAL A 73 8.00 1.62 -1.57
C VAL A 73 7.61 0.16 -1.39
N ARG A 74 8.21 -0.76 -2.16
CA ARG A 74 7.89 -2.18 -2.06
C ARG A 74 8.20 -2.76 -0.67
N GLU A 75 9.33 -2.38 -0.09
CA GLU A 75 9.71 -2.79 1.27
C GLU A 75 8.68 -2.35 2.29
N ALA A 76 8.25 -1.08 2.26
CA ALA A 76 7.26 -0.58 3.20
C ALA A 76 5.86 -1.17 2.98
N ILE A 77 5.45 -1.40 1.73
CA ILE A 77 4.19 -2.10 1.42
C ILE A 77 4.21 -3.50 2.04
N ASN A 78 5.31 -4.25 1.90
CA ASN A 78 5.42 -5.58 2.50
C ASN A 78 5.33 -5.54 4.03
N LEU A 79 5.93 -4.53 4.68
CA LEU A 79 5.82 -4.34 6.13
C LEU A 79 4.40 -4.02 6.57
N LEU A 80 3.68 -3.19 5.81
CA LEU A 80 2.28 -2.89 6.10
C LEU A 80 1.38 -4.10 5.86
N ALA A 81 1.61 -4.84 4.79
CA ALA A 81 0.86 -6.06 4.48
C ALA A 81 1.04 -7.14 5.55
N ALA A 82 2.23 -7.26 6.15
CA ALA A 82 2.47 -8.18 7.26
C ALA A 82 1.73 -7.82 8.56
N LEU A 83 1.18 -6.60 8.66
CA LEU A 83 0.32 -6.17 9.78
C LEU A 83 -1.17 -6.28 9.45
N ALA A 84 -1.52 -6.54 8.19
CA ALA A 84 -2.91 -6.70 7.80
C ALA A 84 -3.44 -8.03 8.34
N ASP A 85 -4.70 -8.01 8.76
CA ASP A 85 -5.41 -9.24 9.13
C ASP A 85 -5.52 -10.14 7.90
N ASP A 86 -5.49 -11.46 8.13
CA ASP A 86 -5.75 -12.42 7.07
C ASP A 86 -7.24 -12.49 6.72
N LEU A 87 -7.56 -13.19 5.63
CA LEU A 87 -8.94 -13.33 5.15
C LEU A 87 -9.86 -14.01 6.17
N ASN A 88 -9.34 -14.90 7.01
CA ASN A 88 -10.15 -15.61 8.01
C ASN A 88 -10.52 -14.69 9.17
N ALA A 89 -9.56 -13.88 9.63
CA ALA A 89 -9.80 -12.84 10.63
C ALA A 89 -10.80 -11.80 10.10
N CYS A 90 -10.66 -11.39 8.84
CA CYS A 90 -11.62 -10.52 8.16
C CYS A 90 -13.03 -11.14 8.12
N ALA A 91 -13.15 -12.39 7.64
CA ALA A 91 -14.43 -13.10 7.58
C ALA A 91 -15.07 -13.26 8.98
N THR A 92 -14.26 -13.56 10.00
CA THR A 92 -14.74 -13.70 11.39
C THR A 92 -15.29 -12.39 11.94
N ARG A 93 -14.65 -11.25 11.64
CA ARG A 93 -15.17 -9.94 12.03
C ARG A 93 -16.42 -9.59 11.25
N ALA A 94 -16.43 -9.82 9.95
CA ALA A 94 -17.57 -9.54 9.08
C ALA A 94 -18.83 -10.32 9.51
N ALA A 95 -18.68 -11.58 9.91
CA ALA A 95 -19.77 -12.42 10.40
C ALA A 95 -20.44 -11.91 11.69
N ARG A 96 -19.81 -10.99 12.43
CA ARG A 96 -20.36 -10.36 13.64
C ARG A 96 -21.08 -9.04 13.37
N LEU A 97 -21.03 -8.53 12.14
CA LEU A 97 -21.69 -7.30 11.75
C LEU A 97 -23.12 -7.60 11.27
N ALA A 98 -24.03 -6.65 11.44
CA ALA A 98 -25.39 -6.76 10.88
C ALA A 98 -25.36 -6.89 9.34
N TYR A 99 -24.40 -6.21 8.70
CA TYR A 99 -24.05 -6.38 7.31
C TYR A 99 -22.60 -5.91 7.08
N ALA A 100 -21.98 -6.40 6.01
CA ALA A 100 -20.70 -5.93 5.53
C ALA A 100 -20.86 -5.34 4.12
N ILE A 101 -20.09 -4.29 3.84
CA ILE A 101 -20.01 -3.67 2.52
C ILE A 101 -18.88 -4.36 1.76
N LEU A 102 -19.21 -5.02 0.66
CA LEU A 102 -18.23 -5.57 -0.27
C LEU A 102 -18.15 -4.64 -1.48
N ASP A 103 -17.01 -3.97 -1.64
CA ASP A 103 -16.71 -3.18 -2.82
C ASP A 103 -15.53 -3.78 -3.57
N GLY A 104 -15.42 -3.50 -4.86
CA GLY A 104 -14.31 -4.02 -5.64
C GLY A 104 -14.12 -3.31 -6.97
N THR A 105 -12.86 -3.12 -7.33
CA THR A 105 -12.45 -2.55 -8.61
C THR A 105 -11.84 -3.63 -9.48
N LEU A 106 -12.33 -3.74 -10.72
CA LEU A 106 -11.70 -4.58 -11.73
C LEU A 106 -10.46 -3.87 -12.28
N ILE A 107 -9.28 -4.44 -12.05
CA ILE A 107 -8.03 -4.00 -12.68
C ILE A 107 -7.94 -4.70 -14.03
N PRO A 108 -7.99 -3.96 -15.16
CA PRO A 108 -7.87 -4.56 -16.48
C PRO A 108 -6.52 -5.26 -16.64
N ILE A 109 -6.54 -6.43 -17.27
CA ILE A 109 -5.33 -7.14 -17.71
C ILE A 109 -5.46 -7.49 -19.18
N ASP A 110 -4.33 -7.77 -19.82
CA ASP A 110 -4.32 -8.30 -21.18
C ASP A 110 -5.05 -9.65 -21.24
N ARG A 111 -5.59 -9.96 -22.43
CA ARG A 111 -6.22 -11.26 -22.66
C ARG A 111 -5.18 -12.37 -22.49
N VAL A 112 -5.44 -13.29 -21.58
CA VAL A 112 -4.63 -14.50 -21.40
C VAL A 112 -5.38 -15.67 -22.04
N ALA A 113 -4.72 -16.38 -22.96
CA ALA A 113 -5.27 -17.57 -23.60
C ALA A 113 -5.65 -18.62 -22.56
N ASP A 114 -6.78 -19.30 -22.78
CA ASP A 114 -7.31 -20.37 -21.91
C ASP A 114 -7.61 -19.97 -20.45
N GLN A 115 -7.62 -18.67 -20.13
CA GLN A 115 -7.93 -18.16 -18.80
C GLN A 115 -9.30 -17.47 -18.75
N LYS A 116 -10.36 -18.23 -19.10
CA LYS A 116 -11.76 -17.79 -18.96
C LYS A 116 -12.10 -17.19 -17.57
N PRO A 117 -11.54 -17.66 -16.43
CA PRO A 117 -11.82 -17.08 -15.12
C PRO A 117 -11.49 -15.59 -14.98
N TYR A 118 -10.56 -15.06 -15.78
CA TYR A 118 -10.23 -13.62 -15.73
C TYR A 118 -11.16 -12.76 -16.60
N TYR A 119 -12.07 -13.34 -17.39
CA TYR A 119 -13.01 -12.54 -18.19
C TYR A 119 -14.16 -12.04 -17.33
N SER A 120 -14.27 -10.72 -17.17
CA SER A 120 -15.41 -10.09 -16.52
C SER A 120 -16.53 -9.88 -17.52
N GLY A 121 -17.65 -10.59 -17.34
CA GLY A 121 -18.87 -10.38 -18.13
C GLY A 121 -19.46 -8.97 -17.95
N LYS A 122 -19.44 -8.43 -16.73
CA LYS A 122 -19.92 -7.07 -16.42
C LYS A 122 -19.17 -6.00 -17.21
N HIS A 123 -17.85 -6.09 -17.27
CA HIS A 123 -17.00 -5.08 -17.90
C HIS A 123 -16.59 -5.44 -19.35
N LYS A 124 -17.02 -6.60 -19.83
CA LYS A 124 -16.69 -7.18 -21.14
C LYS A 124 -15.19 -7.19 -21.46
N ARG A 125 -14.34 -7.41 -20.45
CA ARG A 125 -12.86 -7.39 -20.56
C ARG A 125 -12.21 -8.35 -19.57
N HIS A 126 -10.96 -8.73 -19.83
CA HIS A 126 -10.16 -9.48 -18.88
C HIS A 126 -9.68 -8.56 -17.75
N GLY A 127 -9.67 -9.05 -16.51
CA GLY A 127 -9.23 -8.31 -15.36
C GLY A 127 -9.12 -9.17 -14.10
N VAL A 128 -8.48 -8.61 -13.08
CA VAL A 128 -8.47 -9.15 -11.72
C VAL A 128 -9.24 -8.20 -10.83
N THR A 129 -10.16 -8.74 -10.04
CA THR A 129 -10.94 -7.93 -9.08
C THR A 129 -10.13 -7.78 -7.79
N VAL A 130 -9.86 -6.53 -7.40
CA VAL A 130 -9.41 -6.21 -6.04
C VAL A 130 -10.65 -5.87 -5.23
N GLN A 131 -10.92 -6.67 -4.21
CA GLN A 131 -12.09 -6.52 -3.33
C GLN A 131 -11.68 -5.99 -1.97
N VAL A 132 -12.60 -5.26 -1.36
CA VAL A 132 -12.47 -4.63 -0.05
C VAL A 132 -13.73 -4.93 0.74
N VAL A 133 -13.55 -5.39 1.98
CA VAL A 133 -14.63 -5.59 2.94
C VAL A 133 -14.59 -4.46 3.97
N ALA A 134 -15.73 -3.81 4.18
CA ALA A 134 -15.87 -2.73 5.14
C ALA A 134 -17.10 -2.92 6.03
N ASP A 135 -17.05 -2.33 7.22
CA ASP A 135 -18.16 -2.30 8.16
C ASP A 135 -19.18 -1.21 7.78
N PRO A 136 -20.34 -1.14 8.45
CA PRO A 136 -21.35 -0.10 8.19
C PRO A 136 -20.87 1.34 8.35
N ALA A 137 -19.76 1.58 9.06
CA ALA A 137 -19.15 2.90 9.24
C ALA A 137 -18.07 3.18 8.17
N GLY A 138 -17.85 2.28 7.21
CA GLY A 138 -16.85 2.40 6.16
C GLY A 138 -15.41 2.08 6.61
N ARG A 139 -15.23 1.40 7.74
CA ARG A 139 -13.91 0.96 8.22
C ARG A 139 -13.59 -0.41 7.64
N LEU A 140 -12.34 -0.63 7.25
CA LEU A 140 -11.88 -1.93 6.75
C LEU A 140 -12.06 -3.01 7.81
N VAL A 141 -12.55 -4.17 7.37
CA VAL A 141 -12.81 -5.37 8.19
C VAL A 141 -11.79 -6.44 7.88
#